data_AF-A0A6A5VAB0-F1
#
_entry.id   AF-A0A6A5VAB0-F1
#
_cell.length_a   1.000
_cell.length_b   1.000
_cell.length_c   1.000
_cell.angle_alpha   90.00
_cell.angle_beta   90.00
_cell.angle_gamma   90.00
#
_symmetry.space_group_name_H-M   'P 1'
#
loop_
_entity.id
_entity.type
_entity.pdbx_description
1 polymer ?
#
loop_
_entity_poly.entity_id
_entity_poly.type
_entity_poly.pdbx_seq_one_letter_code
_entity_poly.pdbx_strand_id
1 'polypeptide(L)'
;MAFLRLLERKPDGAIVFRETTSSDVPAYAILSHTWEEEEVLFQDMEANADMSKTVSKAGWRKIEFCARQAAADGLRYFWIDTCCIDKKNAVELSAAINSMFRWYQNATRCYVYLSDVLKAIGVDREIAWKDAFRTSRWFTRGWTLQELIAPRLVDFFSLEGERLGSKLLLETEIHEITGIAKSALRGGALSSFSIRERRSWAERRSTTVEEDEAYCLLGIFDISMALIYGERKEQAFRRLEEEIHKLNKGIDFEQYTVGLSLASFPEAAQFVAREKELSKMHELLHSHGRSSRSSVVLHGLGGIGKTQLAIEYIMRHKEKHTAIFWLNANDEDSLRLSFRDIAQQILMHHPSAGVLCNVDLDGDLDGVVRAVKTWLNFKDNTRWLMIYDNYDNPRTANHADRSVVDVRRYLPESDQGSVIITTRSANVTLGWRLHILMQKHLS
;
A
#
# COMPACT_ATOMS: atom_id res chain seq x y z
N MET A 1 15.67 18.52 4.84
CA MET A 1 14.80 18.65 3.66
C MET A 1 15.71 18.80 2.45
N ALA A 2 15.47 18.03 1.38
CA ALA A 2 16.21 18.19 0.13
C ALA A 2 15.92 19.57 -0.48
N PHE A 3 16.94 20.16 -1.09
CA PHE A 3 16.83 21.45 -1.75
C PHE A 3 16.09 21.27 -3.08
N LEU A 4 14.88 21.83 -3.21
CA LEU A 4 14.13 21.82 -4.45
C LEU A 4 14.63 22.93 -5.38
N ARG A 5 15.46 22.57 -6.35
CA ARG A 5 15.95 23.46 -7.40
C ARG A 5 14.91 23.56 -8.52
N LEU A 6 14.54 24.78 -8.93
CA LEU A 6 13.55 25.02 -9.98
C LEU A 6 14.20 25.75 -11.16
N LEU A 7 13.69 25.50 -12.36
CA LEU A 7 13.92 26.34 -13.52
C LEU A 7 12.92 27.49 -13.54
N GLU A 8 13.35 28.60 -14.12
CA GLU A 8 12.57 29.82 -14.31
C GLU A 8 12.59 30.21 -15.78
N ARG A 9 11.41 30.46 -16.35
CA ARG A 9 11.30 31.11 -17.66
C ARG A 9 11.24 32.62 -17.47
N LYS A 10 12.28 33.33 -17.92
CA LYS A 10 12.37 34.79 -17.89
C LYS A 10 11.43 35.42 -18.95
N PRO A 11 11.07 36.71 -18.81
CA PRO A 11 10.20 37.40 -19.77
C PRO A 11 10.75 37.45 -21.22
N ASP A 12 12.07 37.43 -21.37
CA ASP A 12 12.77 37.36 -22.67
C ASP A 12 12.79 35.93 -23.27
N GLY A 13 12.21 34.95 -22.57
CA GLY A 13 12.17 33.55 -22.97
C GLY A 13 13.36 32.72 -22.49
N ALA A 14 14.37 33.32 -21.86
CA ALA A 14 15.51 32.57 -21.33
C ALA A 14 15.08 31.61 -20.22
N ILE A 15 15.70 30.43 -20.19
CA ILE A 15 15.46 29.40 -19.17
C ILE A 15 16.73 29.28 -18.32
N VAL A 16 16.62 29.58 -17.03
CA VAL A 16 17.74 29.56 -16.09
C VAL A 16 17.31 28.92 -14.77
N PHE A 17 18.27 28.52 -13.93
CA PHE A 17 17.93 28.15 -12.56
C PHE A 17 17.40 29.36 -11.78
N ARG A 18 16.36 29.13 -10.97
CA ARG A 18 15.83 30.14 -10.05
C ARG A 18 16.90 30.51 -9.02
N GLU A 19 17.10 31.81 -8.83
CA GLU A 19 17.90 32.32 -7.71
C GLU A 19 17.21 32.04 -6.38
N THR A 20 17.92 31.38 -5.45
CA THR A 20 17.37 31.08 -4.13
C THR A 20 17.30 32.33 -3.27
N THR A 21 16.10 32.91 -3.21
CA THR A 21 15.85 34.19 -2.52
C THR A 21 15.04 34.03 -1.23
N SER A 22 14.43 32.86 -0.97
CA SER A 22 13.64 32.58 0.23
C SER A 22 13.52 31.08 0.51
N SER A 23 13.12 30.73 1.74
CA SER A 23 12.76 29.37 2.15
C SER A 23 11.44 28.86 1.55
N ASP A 24 10.64 29.75 0.96
CA ASP A 24 9.33 29.39 0.42
C ASP A 24 9.44 28.83 -1.01
N VAL A 25 8.81 27.68 -1.20
CA VAL A 25 8.67 27.02 -2.50
C VAL A 25 7.50 27.68 -3.26
N PRO A 26 7.73 28.36 -4.39
CA PRO A 26 6.69 29.01 -5.17
C PRO A 26 5.81 27.96 -5.87
N ALA A 27 4.70 28.37 -6.47
CA ALA A 27 3.96 27.51 -7.38
C ALA A 27 4.83 27.11 -8.59
N TYR A 28 4.85 25.82 -8.92
CA TYR A 28 5.64 25.29 -10.04
C TYR A 28 4.89 24.19 -10.80
N ALA A 29 5.24 24.03 -12.07
CA ALA A 29 4.90 22.84 -12.85
C ALA A 29 6.00 21.77 -12.71
N ILE A 30 5.65 20.51 -12.92
CA ILE A 30 6.61 19.40 -12.91
C ILE A 30 6.46 18.58 -14.19
N LEU A 31 7.59 18.22 -14.81
CA LEU A 31 7.59 17.38 -16.02
C LEU A 31 7.81 15.91 -15.65
N SER A 32 6.86 15.08 -16.04
CA SER A 32 7.02 13.62 -16.09
C SER A 32 7.30 13.20 -17.52
N HIS A 33 8.38 12.47 -17.74
CA HIS A 33 8.78 12.04 -19.07
C HIS A 33 9.64 10.78 -18.99
N THR A 34 9.94 10.22 -20.15
CA THR A 34 10.86 9.09 -20.26
C THR A 34 12.17 9.56 -20.89
N TRP A 35 13.29 9.18 -20.28
CA TRP A 35 14.60 9.59 -20.74
C TRP A 35 14.92 8.97 -22.11
N GLU A 36 15.63 9.72 -22.92
CA GLU A 36 16.12 9.36 -24.25
C GLU A 36 17.62 9.67 -24.36
N GLU A 37 18.16 9.60 -25.57
CA GLU A 37 19.51 10.05 -25.85
C GLU A 37 19.60 11.57 -25.79
N GLU A 38 20.77 12.09 -25.41
CA GLU A 38 21.05 13.53 -25.32
C GLU A 38 20.10 14.30 -24.42
N GLU A 39 19.80 13.76 -23.23
CA GLU A 39 19.11 14.54 -22.19
C GLU A 39 19.95 15.74 -21.74
N VAL A 40 19.26 16.81 -21.38
CA VAL A 40 19.87 17.99 -20.76
C VAL A 40 20.03 17.69 -19.28
N LEU A 41 21.28 17.68 -18.82
CA LEU A 41 21.67 17.37 -17.46
C LEU A 41 21.86 18.64 -16.65
N PHE A 42 22.06 18.49 -15.33
CA PHE A 42 22.31 19.61 -14.42
C PHE A 42 23.47 20.51 -14.90
N GLN A 43 24.58 19.90 -15.32
CA GLN A 43 25.78 20.61 -15.73
C GLN A 43 25.58 21.45 -17.01
N ASP A 44 24.62 21.08 -17.85
CA ASP A 44 24.31 21.81 -19.08
C ASP A 44 23.53 23.11 -18.83
N MET A 45 22.99 23.26 -17.61
CA MET A 45 22.19 24.42 -17.18
C MET A 45 22.96 25.34 -16.21
N GLU A 46 24.20 25.01 -15.87
CA GLU A 46 25.04 25.84 -15.01
C GLU A 46 25.40 27.17 -15.72
N ALA A 47 25.66 28.23 -14.95
CA ALA A 47 25.87 29.58 -15.49
C ALA A 47 27.09 29.68 -16.45
N ASN A 48 28.05 28.76 -16.34
CA ASN A 48 29.24 28.66 -17.19
C ASN A 48 29.07 27.67 -18.35
N ALA A 49 27.89 27.04 -18.49
CA ALA A 49 27.62 26.09 -19.56
C ALA A 49 27.48 26.78 -20.92
N ASP A 50 27.88 26.08 -21.97
CA ASP A 50 27.71 26.53 -23.35
C ASP A 50 26.26 26.29 -23.80
N MET A 51 25.42 27.32 -23.62
CA MET A 51 24.00 27.25 -23.96
C MET A 51 23.74 26.90 -25.43
N SER A 52 24.67 27.21 -26.35
CA SER A 52 24.52 26.84 -27.76
C SER A 52 24.53 25.31 -27.95
N LYS A 53 25.37 24.60 -27.17
CA LYS A 53 25.40 23.14 -27.13
C LYS A 53 24.20 22.58 -26.38
N THR A 54 23.82 23.19 -25.25
CA THR A 54 22.67 22.75 -24.46
C THR A 54 21.37 22.76 -25.28
N VAL A 55 21.11 23.84 -26.03
CA VAL A 55 19.92 23.98 -26.87
C VAL A 55 19.92 23.02 -28.06
N SER A 56 21.09 22.57 -28.51
CA SER A 56 21.22 21.63 -29.63
C SER A 56 20.89 20.17 -29.26
N LYS A 57 20.87 19.84 -27.96
CA LYS A 57 20.53 18.49 -27.47
C LYS A 57 19.08 18.13 -27.75
N ALA A 58 18.82 16.89 -28.15
CA ALA A 58 17.46 16.40 -28.39
C ALA A 58 16.52 16.57 -27.17
N GLY A 59 17.04 16.37 -25.94
CA GLY A 59 16.29 16.56 -24.70
C GLY A 59 15.83 18.01 -24.44
N TRP A 60 16.42 19.01 -25.10
CA TRP A 60 16.04 20.43 -24.94
C TRP A 60 14.56 20.67 -25.29
N ARG A 61 14.03 19.94 -26.28
CA ARG A 61 12.62 20.01 -26.67
C ARG A 61 11.67 19.78 -25.49
N LYS A 62 12.02 18.89 -24.57
CA LYS A 62 11.21 18.59 -23.38
C LYS A 62 11.22 19.74 -22.38
N ILE A 63 12.39 20.39 -22.22
CA ILE A 63 12.55 21.59 -21.39
C ILE A 63 11.71 22.74 -21.98
N GLU A 64 11.87 23.01 -23.27
CA GLU A 64 11.14 24.08 -23.96
C GLU A 64 9.63 23.85 -23.91
N PHE A 65 9.17 22.62 -24.17
CA PHE A 65 7.78 22.23 -24.03
C PHE A 65 7.25 22.55 -22.62
N CYS A 66 7.95 22.09 -21.57
CA CYS A 66 7.54 22.29 -20.19
C CYS A 66 7.49 23.79 -19.83
N ALA A 67 8.52 24.56 -20.21
CA ALA A 67 8.58 26.01 -20.02
C ALA A 67 7.39 26.73 -20.68
N ARG A 68 7.07 26.36 -21.93
CA ARG A 68 5.99 26.98 -22.70
C ARG A 68 4.62 26.61 -22.15
N GLN A 69 4.42 25.35 -21.78
CA GLN A 69 3.16 24.88 -21.20
C GLN A 69 2.94 25.46 -19.78
N ALA A 70 3.98 25.50 -18.95
CA ALA A 70 3.94 26.16 -17.65
C ALA A 70 3.53 27.63 -17.78
N ALA A 71 4.14 28.37 -18.71
CA ALA A 71 3.78 29.76 -18.97
C ALA A 71 2.33 29.92 -19.45
N ALA A 72 1.84 29.01 -20.30
CA ALA A 72 0.44 29.01 -20.76
C ALA A 72 -0.56 28.80 -19.60
N ASP A 73 -0.16 28.04 -18.57
CA ASP A 73 -0.94 27.83 -17.35
C ASP A 73 -0.65 28.87 -16.24
N GLY A 74 0.09 29.93 -16.55
CA GLY A 74 0.40 31.02 -15.61
C GLY A 74 1.49 30.70 -14.58
N LEU A 75 2.28 29.66 -14.79
CA LEU A 75 3.38 29.23 -13.92
C LEU A 75 4.73 29.72 -14.46
N ARG A 76 5.46 30.45 -13.61
CA ARG A 76 6.81 30.96 -13.94
C ARG A 76 7.91 29.92 -13.73
N TYR A 77 7.69 29.02 -12.77
CA TYR A 77 8.68 28.04 -12.34
C TYR A 77 8.27 26.63 -12.73
N PHE A 78 9.25 25.80 -13.02
CA PHE A 78 9.02 24.40 -13.33
C PHE A 78 10.21 23.51 -12.92
N TRP A 79 9.97 22.21 -12.84
CA TRP A 79 10.95 21.23 -12.41
C TRP A 79 11.03 20.05 -13.39
N ILE A 80 12.26 19.58 -13.64
CA ILE A 80 12.55 18.44 -14.49
C ILE A 80 13.71 17.66 -13.85
N ASP A 81 13.54 16.36 -13.61
CA ASP A 81 14.51 15.50 -12.90
C ASP A 81 15.86 15.37 -13.62
N THR A 82 15.88 15.53 -14.95
CA THR A 82 17.11 15.45 -15.76
C THR A 82 18.13 16.51 -15.39
N CYS A 83 17.68 17.75 -15.23
CA CYS A 83 18.54 18.91 -15.00
C CYS A 83 18.36 19.60 -13.64
N CYS A 84 17.28 19.34 -12.90
CA CYS A 84 17.07 19.97 -11.59
C CYS A 84 17.75 19.20 -10.44
N ILE A 85 18.24 17.99 -10.67
CA ILE A 85 18.98 17.18 -9.69
C ILE A 85 20.43 17.03 -10.17
N ASP A 86 21.40 17.37 -9.33
CA ASP A 86 22.79 17.01 -9.57
C ASP A 86 23.02 15.53 -9.22
N LYS A 87 22.89 14.68 -10.25
CA LYS A 87 23.08 13.23 -10.13
C LYS A 87 24.52 12.81 -9.83
N LYS A 88 25.51 13.71 -9.99
CA LYS A 88 26.90 13.44 -9.60
C LYS A 88 27.11 13.61 -8.09
N ASN A 89 26.23 14.34 -7.42
CA ASN A 89 26.25 14.50 -5.97
C ASN A 89 25.36 13.44 -5.30
N ALA A 90 25.98 12.38 -4.78
CA ALA A 90 25.24 11.27 -4.15
C ALA A 90 24.37 11.70 -2.95
N VAL A 91 24.78 12.73 -2.21
CA VAL A 91 24.01 13.27 -1.08
C VAL A 91 22.76 13.98 -1.61
N GLU A 92 22.90 14.80 -2.66
CA GLU A 92 21.77 15.46 -3.31
C GLU A 92 20.82 14.44 -3.96
N LEU A 93 21.36 13.47 -4.71
CA LEU A 93 20.58 12.42 -5.36
C LEU A 93 19.75 11.61 -4.35
N SER A 94 20.36 11.19 -3.24
CA SER A 94 19.66 10.47 -2.18
C SER A 94 18.55 11.31 -1.54
N ALA A 95 18.84 12.58 -1.25
CA ALA A 95 17.84 13.49 -0.70
C ALA A 95 16.68 13.74 -1.70
N ALA A 96 17.00 13.85 -2.99
CA ALA A 96 16.05 14.08 -4.07
C ALA A 96 15.08 12.91 -4.25
N ILE A 97 15.60 11.68 -4.36
CA ILE A 97 14.78 10.46 -4.50
C ILE A 97 13.83 10.29 -3.31
N ASN A 98 14.30 10.48 -2.08
CA ASN A 98 13.45 10.42 -0.89
C ASN A 98 12.41 11.57 -0.82
N SER A 99 12.58 12.63 -1.61
CA SER A 99 11.66 13.79 -1.65
C SER A 99 10.77 13.82 -2.89
N MET A 100 11.05 12.98 -3.90
CA MET A 100 10.49 13.12 -5.24
C MET A 100 8.97 13.01 -5.25
N PHE A 101 8.42 12.05 -4.51
CA PHE A 101 6.97 11.89 -4.35
C PHE A 101 6.31 13.17 -3.83
N ARG A 102 6.89 13.80 -2.79
CA ARG A 102 6.39 15.06 -2.24
C ARG A 102 6.52 16.21 -3.24
N TRP A 103 7.58 16.24 -4.04
CA TRP A 103 7.74 17.24 -5.10
C TRP A 103 6.69 17.10 -6.20
N TYR A 104 6.35 15.88 -6.60
CA TYR A 104 5.23 15.63 -7.51
C TYR A 104 3.88 15.96 -6.86
N GLN A 105 3.69 15.62 -5.58
CA GLN A 105 2.46 15.90 -4.84
C GLN A 105 2.18 17.40 -4.68
N ASN A 106 3.22 18.21 -4.48
CA ASN A 106 3.12 19.65 -4.26
C ASN A 106 3.16 20.48 -5.55
N ALA A 107 3.45 19.86 -6.70
CA ALA A 107 3.42 20.55 -7.98
C ALA A 107 1.99 21.04 -8.29
N THR A 108 1.89 22.26 -8.84
CA THR A 108 0.58 22.82 -9.22
C THR A 108 -0.01 22.08 -10.41
N ARG A 109 0.84 21.67 -11.36
CA ARG A 109 0.49 20.80 -12.50
C ARG A 109 1.63 19.85 -12.80
N CYS A 110 1.30 18.61 -13.14
CA CYS A 110 2.22 17.64 -13.72
C CYS A 110 1.91 17.51 -15.22
N TYR A 111 2.91 17.73 -16.07
CA TYR A 111 2.81 17.51 -17.50
C TYR A 111 3.50 16.19 -17.83
N VAL A 112 2.73 15.25 -18.39
CA VAL A 112 3.28 13.99 -18.90
C VAL A 112 3.54 14.16 -20.39
N TYR A 113 4.81 14.16 -20.78
CA TYR A 113 5.21 14.28 -22.19
C TYR A 113 5.54 12.90 -22.75
N LEU A 114 4.72 12.42 -23.69
CA LEU A 114 4.83 11.10 -24.31
C LEU A 114 5.54 11.21 -25.66
N SER A 115 6.84 10.93 -25.69
CA SER A 115 7.64 11.03 -26.92
C SER A 115 7.33 9.94 -27.96
N ASP A 116 6.59 8.90 -27.58
CA ASP A 116 6.22 7.76 -28.41
C ASP A 116 4.74 7.77 -28.84
N VAL A 117 4.00 8.85 -28.56
CA VAL A 117 2.59 9.00 -28.93
C VAL A 117 2.43 10.17 -29.89
N LEU A 118 2.05 9.88 -31.13
CA LEU A 118 1.71 10.88 -32.14
C LEU A 118 0.21 11.18 -32.10
N LYS A 119 -0.17 12.46 -32.16
CA LYS A 119 -1.57 12.83 -32.36
C LYS A 119 -1.87 12.86 -33.86
N ALA A 120 -2.36 11.73 -34.39
CA ALA A 120 -2.59 11.55 -35.82
C ALA A 120 -3.49 12.64 -36.46
N ILE A 121 -3.19 12.99 -37.71
CA ILE A 121 -3.98 13.90 -38.55
C ILE A 121 -4.87 13.06 -39.47
N GLY A 122 -6.21 13.10 -39.33
CA GLY A 122 -7.12 12.29 -40.16
C GLY A 122 -8.56 12.18 -39.64
N VAL A 123 -9.34 11.19 -40.11
CA VAL A 123 -10.74 10.96 -39.70
C VAL A 123 -10.84 10.08 -38.44
N ASP A 124 -9.91 9.13 -38.25
CA ASP A 124 -9.87 8.20 -37.09
C ASP A 124 -8.90 8.65 -35.97
N ARG A 125 -8.84 9.95 -35.69
CA ARG A 125 -7.81 10.54 -34.80
C ARG A 125 -7.83 9.96 -33.40
N GLU A 126 -9.02 9.83 -32.81
CA GLU A 126 -9.16 9.49 -31.40
C GLU A 126 -8.76 8.05 -31.11
N ILE A 127 -9.07 7.14 -32.03
CA ILE A 127 -8.73 5.71 -31.89
C ILE A 127 -7.21 5.54 -32.01
N ALA A 128 -6.59 6.14 -33.02
CA ALA A 128 -5.16 5.95 -33.30
C ALA A 128 -4.23 6.43 -32.16
N TRP A 129 -4.46 7.62 -31.59
CA TRP A 129 -3.60 8.08 -30.49
C TRP A 129 -3.90 7.33 -29.19
N LYS A 130 -5.15 6.88 -28.95
CA LYS A 130 -5.50 6.08 -27.77
C LYS A 130 -4.82 4.72 -27.78
N ASP A 131 -4.65 4.10 -28.95
CA ASP A 131 -3.90 2.85 -29.07
C ASP A 131 -2.42 3.05 -28.78
N ALA A 132 -1.81 4.11 -29.33
CA ALA A 132 -0.42 4.48 -29.01
C ALA A 132 -0.24 4.86 -27.52
N PHE A 133 -1.22 5.54 -26.93
CA PHE A 133 -1.25 5.86 -25.50
C PHE A 133 -1.24 4.59 -24.65
N ARG A 134 -2.06 3.59 -25.00
CA ARG A 134 -2.13 2.30 -24.27
C ARG A 134 -0.82 1.52 -24.29
N THR A 135 -0.03 1.66 -25.34
CA THR A 135 1.24 0.96 -25.52
C THR A 135 2.45 1.82 -25.19
N SER A 136 2.25 3.06 -24.74
CA SER A 136 3.35 3.99 -24.45
C SER A 136 4.29 3.42 -23.39
N ARG A 137 5.59 3.53 -23.66
CA ARG A 137 6.67 3.14 -22.74
C ARG A 137 6.61 3.90 -21.43
N TRP A 138 5.94 5.05 -21.37
CA TRP A 138 5.76 5.78 -20.11
C TRP A 138 5.08 4.94 -19.03
N PHE A 139 4.12 4.06 -19.40
CA PHE A 139 3.43 3.19 -18.45
C PHE A 139 4.29 2.02 -17.94
N THR A 140 5.42 1.74 -18.59
CA THR A 140 6.32 0.63 -18.21
C THR A 140 7.56 1.08 -17.44
N ARG A 141 7.73 2.39 -17.20
CA ARG A 141 8.85 2.91 -16.38
C ARG A 141 8.49 2.89 -14.89
N GLY A 142 9.43 2.45 -14.04
CA GLY A 142 9.24 2.38 -12.59
C GLY A 142 8.92 3.73 -11.96
N TRP A 143 9.75 4.73 -12.24
CA TRP A 143 9.63 6.08 -11.67
C TRP A 143 8.31 6.77 -12.00
N THR A 144 7.74 6.56 -13.20
CA THR A 144 6.49 7.23 -13.61
C THR A 144 5.25 6.80 -12.80
N LEU A 145 5.35 5.74 -11.98
CA LEU A 145 4.28 5.35 -11.06
C LEU A 145 3.98 6.45 -10.03
N GLN A 146 5.00 6.94 -9.34
CA GLN A 146 4.81 8.03 -8.37
C GLN A 146 4.46 9.35 -9.06
N GLU A 147 4.94 9.56 -10.28
CA GLU A 147 4.65 10.75 -11.09
C GLU A 147 3.17 10.79 -11.55
N LEU A 148 2.53 9.63 -11.65
CA LEU A 148 1.10 9.48 -11.92
C LEU A 148 0.25 9.68 -10.65
N ILE A 149 0.66 9.01 -9.57
CA ILE A 149 -0.11 8.89 -8.33
C ILE A 149 -0.04 10.16 -7.49
N ALA A 150 1.16 10.72 -7.30
CA ALA A 150 1.39 11.79 -6.33
C ALA A 150 0.72 13.12 -6.72
N PRO A 151 0.81 13.62 -7.96
CA PRO A 151 0.23 14.91 -8.32
C PRO A 151 -1.29 14.88 -8.36
N ARG A 152 -1.91 15.98 -7.96
CA ARG A 152 -3.38 16.14 -8.05
C ARG A 152 -3.84 16.34 -9.50
N LEU A 153 -3.13 17.18 -10.25
CA LEU A 153 -3.44 17.53 -11.63
C LEU A 153 -2.35 16.98 -12.55
N VAL A 154 -2.74 16.08 -13.46
CA VAL A 154 -1.86 15.48 -14.45
C VAL A 154 -2.51 15.63 -15.81
N ASP A 155 -1.79 16.22 -16.77
CA ASP A 155 -2.21 16.38 -18.16
C ASP A 155 -1.21 15.66 -19.08
N PHE A 156 -1.71 14.86 -20.01
CA PHE A 156 -0.92 14.07 -20.96
C PHE A 156 -0.81 14.81 -22.29
N PHE A 157 0.40 14.81 -22.85
CA PHE A 157 0.73 15.49 -24.10
C PHE A 157 1.45 14.52 -25.06
N SER A 158 1.13 14.65 -26.34
CA SER A 158 1.78 13.89 -27.42
C SER A 158 3.21 14.38 -27.66
N LEU A 159 3.92 13.69 -28.56
CA LEU A 159 5.22 14.12 -29.06
C LEU A 159 5.14 15.56 -29.58
N GLU A 160 4.09 15.95 -30.30
CA GLU A 160 3.92 17.31 -30.83
C GLU A 160 3.67 18.38 -29.76
N GLY A 161 3.51 17.99 -28.49
CA GLY A 161 3.12 18.90 -27.41
C GLY A 161 1.62 19.21 -27.39
N GLU A 162 0.81 18.40 -28.09
CA GLU A 162 -0.63 18.54 -28.12
C GLU A 162 -1.28 17.80 -26.96
N ARG A 163 -2.24 18.43 -26.29
CA ARG A 163 -2.94 17.81 -25.15
C ARG A 163 -3.79 16.63 -25.62
N LEU A 164 -3.61 15.49 -24.97
CA LEU A 164 -4.35 14.24 -25.19
C LEU A 164 -5.52 14.10 -24.21
N GLY A 165 -5.32 14.48 -22.95
CA GLY A 165 -6.33 14.41 -21.91
C GLY A 165 -5.73 14.60 -20.52
N SER A 166 -6.58 14.69 -19.50
CA SER A 166 -6.14 14.70 -18.10
C SER A 166 -6.24 13.31 -17.49
N LYS A 167 -5.54 13.07 -16.36
CA LYS A 167 -5.65 11.83 -15.59
C LYS A 167 -7.11 11.46 -15.24
N LEU A 168 -7.96 12.45 -15.00
CA LEU A 168 -9.38 12.22 -14.70
C LEU A 168 -10.18 11.87 -15.96
N LEU A 169 -9.89 12.48 -17.11
CA LEU A 169 -10.57 12.19 -18.37
C LEU A 169 -10.17 10.82 -18.92
N LEU A 170 -8.92 10.41 -18.72
CA LEU A 170 -8.35 9.14 -19.18
C LEU A 170 -8.33 8.07 -18.07
N GLU A 171 -9.11 8.26 -17.00
CA GLU A 171 -9.08 7.41 -15.81
C GLU A 171 -9.34 5.94 -16.14
N THR A 172 -10.29 5.66 -17.03
CA THR A 172 -10.65 4.27 -17.39
C THR A 172 -9.49 3.62 -18.15
N GLU A 173 -8.93 4.29 -19.14
CA GLU A 173 -7.77 3.83 -19.89
C GLU A 173 -6.56 3.60 -18.98
N ILE A 174 -6.27 4.54 -18.08
CA ILE A 174 -5.14 4.41 -17.14
C ILE A 174 -5.37 3.23 -16.19
N HIS A 175 -6.59 3.06 -15.66
CA HIS A 175 -6.93 1.92 -14.82
C HIS A 175 -6.73 0.58 -15.54
N GLU A 176 -7.20 0.47 -16.80
CA GLU A 176 -7.04 -0.74 -17.62
C GLU A 176 -5.56 -1.08 -17.88
N ILE A 177 -4.74 -0.08 -18.18
CA ILE A 177 -3.30 -0.26 -18.46
C ILE A 177 -2.55 -0.70 -17.20
N THR A 178 -2.81 -0.02 -16.07
CA THR A 178 -1.94 -0.07 -14.89
C THR A 178 -2.47 -0.93 -13.74
N GLY A 179 -3.77 -1.25 -13.73
CA GLY A 179 -4.43 -1.89 -12.59
C GLY A 179 -4.62 -0.99 -11.36
N ILE A 180 -4.23 0.29 -11.44
CA ILE A 180 -4.37 1.25 -10.33
C ILE A 180 -5.85 1.55 -10.10
N ALA A 181 -6.32 1.42 -8.86
CA ALA A 181 -7.70 1.73 -8.50
C ALA A 181 -8.08 3.18 -8.88
N LYS A 182 -9.28 3.37 -9.45
CA LYS A 182 -9.80 4.71 -9.82
C LYS A 182 -9.81 5.68 -8.64
N SER A 183 -10.11 5.19 -7.43
CA SER A 183 -10.04 5.98 -6.21
C SER A 183 -8.62 6.48 -5.89
N ALA A 184 -7.57 5.70 -6.20
CA ALA A 184 -6.18 6.15 -6.07
C ALA A 184 -5.84 7.23 -7.11
N LEU A 185 -6.27 7.06 -8.37
CA LEU A 185 -6.08 8.05 -9.44
C LEU A 185 -6.73 9.40 -9.12
N ARG A 186 -7.86 9.39 -8.40
CA ARG A 186 -8.58 10.57 -7.89
C ARG A 186 -7.95 11.21 -6.65
N GLY A 187 -6.86 10.66 -6.12
CA GLY A 187 -6.15 11.20 -4.95
C GLY A 187 -6.63 10.64 -3.61
N GLY A 188 -7.20 9.43 -3.58
CA GLY A 188 -7.46 8.70 -2.35
C GLY A 188 -6.18 8.47 -1.54
N ALA A 189 -6.28 8.49 -0.21
CA ALA A 189 -5.13 8.30 0.67
C ALA A 189 -4.47 6.94 0.42
N LEU A 190 -3.15 6.89 0.18
CA LEU A 190 -2.46 5.63 -0.13
C LEU A 190 -2.57 4.57 0.97
N SER A 191 -2.76 5.01 2.22
CA SER A 191 -2.99 4.13 3.37
C SER A 191 -4.33 3.37 3.33
N SER A 192 -5.30 3.78 2.49
CA SER A 192 -6.55 3.03 2.31
C SER A 192 -6.38 1.78 1.43
N PHE A 193 -5.26 1.67 0.71
CA PHE A 193 -4.97 0.55 -0.18
C PHE A 193 -4.00 -0.43 0.49
N SER A 194 -4.22 -1.73 0.24
CA SER A 194 -3.37 -2.77 0.84
C SER A 194 -1.92 -2.67 0.32
N ILE A 195 -0.97 -3.19 1.09
CA ILE A 195 0.44 -3.28 0.64
C ILE A 195 0.52 -4.06 -0.68
N ARG A 196 -0.20 -5.18 -0.77
CA ARG A 196 -0.27 -6.02 -1.98
C ARG A 196 -0.79 -5.24 -3.17
N GLU A 197 -1.87 -4.49 -2.99
CA GLU A 197 -2.43 -3.66 -4.07
C GLU A 197 -1.46 -2.58 -4.52
N ARG A 198 -0.85 -1.84 -3.60
CA ARG A 198 0.15 -0.82 -3.93
C ARG A 198 1.37 -1.40 -4.65
N ARG A 199 1.82 -2.60 -4.26
CA ARG A 199 2.89 -3.33 -4.97
C ARG A 199 2.48 -3.73 -6.38
N SER A 200 1.23 -4.18 -6.55
CA SER A 200 0.73 -4.62 -7.86
C SER A 200 0.80 -3.54 -8.95
N TRP A 201 0.72 -2.26 -8.55
CA TRP A 201 0.82 -1.12 -9.47
C TRP A 201 2.21 -0.98 -10.14
N ALA A 202 3.22 -1.67 -9.60
CA ALA A 202 4.59 -1.66 -10.09
C ALA A 202 4.99 -2.93 -10.86
N GLU A 203 4.18 -3.99 -10.85
CA GLU A 203 4.55 -5.32 -11.39
C GLU A 203 4.92 -5.31 -12.88
N ARG A 204 4.33 -4.40 -13.66
CA ARG A 204 4.59 -4.26 -15.11
C ARG A 204 5.59 -3.15 -15.45
N ARG A 205 6.30 -2.64 -14.44
CA ARG A 205 7.23 -1.52 -14.59
C ARG A 205 8.67 -1.96 -14.35
N SER A 206 9.60 -1.34 -15.07
CA SER A 206 11.03 -1.60 -14.95
C SER A 206 11.84 -0.31 -14.89
N THR A 207 13.05 -0.42 -14.34
CA THR A 207 14.02 0.67 -14.22
C THR A 207 15.32 0.30 -14.92
N THR A 208 16.15 1.29 -15.24
CA THR A 208 17.45 1.05 -15.87
C THR A 208 18.47 0.51 -14.86
N VAL A 209 18.41 1.02 -13.63
CA VAL A 209 19.22 0.56 -12.49
C VAL A 209 18.37 -0.39 -11.67
N GLU A 210 18.89 -1.55 -11.31
CA GLU A 210 18.09 -2.63 -10.74
C GLU A 210 17.51 -2.30 -9.35
N GLU A 211 18.24 -1.53 -8.53
CA GLU A 211 17.80 -1.10 -7.21
C GLU A 211 16.68 -0.07 -7.27
N ASP A 212 16.58 0.69 -8.37
CA ASP A 212 15.52 1.68 -8.56
C ASP A 212 14.14 1.03 -8.64
N GLU A 213 14.03 -0.28 -8.92
CA GLU A 213 12.76 -1.00 -8.83
C GLU A 213 12.18 -0.95 -7.41
N ALA A 214 13.03 -0.92 -6.38
CA ALA A 214 12.62 -0.69 -5.00
C ALA A 214 12.51 0.81 -4.69
N TYR A 215 13.49 1.62 -5.09
CA TYR A 215 13.53 3.04 -4.71
C TYR A 215 12.40 3.87 -5.34
N CYS A 216 11.88 3.49 -6.51
CA CYS A 216 10.73 4.16 -7.11
C CYS A 216 9.42 3.97 -6.32
N LEU A 217 9.40 3.07 -5.33
CA LEU A 217 8.24 2.77 -4.48
C LEU A 217 8.26 3.52 -3.14
N LEU A 218 9.34 4.20 -2.78
CA LEU A 218 9.50 4.85 -1.48
C LEU A 218 8.32 5.77 -1.14
N GLY A 219 7.95 6.66 -2.06
CA GLY A 219 6.81 7.56 -1.88
C GLY A 219 5.45 6.88 -1.88
N ILE A 220 5.30 5.75 -2.57
CA ILE A 220 4.06 4.96 -2.57
C ILE A 220 3.81 4.34 -1.18
N PHE A 221 4.88 4.05 -0.45
CA PHE A 221 4.84 3.48 0.89
C PHE A 221 5.10 4.48 2.03
N ASP A 222 5.33 5.75 1.71
CA ASP A 222 5.70 6.81 2.66
C ASP A 222 6.99 6.47 3.45
N ILE A 223 7.98 5.91 2.76
CA ILE A 223 9.25 5.47 3.32
C ILE A 223 10.36 6.44 2.95
N SER A 224 11.29 6.62 3.89
CA SER A 224 12.61 7.21 3.62
C SER A 224 13.70 6.22 4.03
N MET A 225 14.64 5.95 3.13
CA MET A 225 15.78 5.05 3.41
C MET A 225 17.02 5.46 2.61
N ALA A 226 18.19 4.98 3.05
CA ALA A 226 19.45 5.21 2.34
C ALA A 226 19.48 4.49 0.99
N LEU A 227 19.94 5.16 -0.06
CA LEU A 227 20.14 4.55 -1.37
C LEU A 227 21.55 3.98 -1.45
N ILE A 228 21.67 2.69 -1.76
CA ILE A 228 22.94 1.97 -1.86
C ILE A 228 22.99 1.29 -3.23
N TYR A 229 23.43 2.04 -4.23
CA TYR A 229 23.67 1.49 -5.56
C TYR A 229 24.83 0.47 -5.52
N GLY A 230 24.60 -0.70 -6.10
CA GLY A 230 25.47 -1.88 -6.02
C GLY A 230 25.06 -2.89 -4.94
N GLU A 231 24.00 -2.65 -4.17
CA GLU A 231 23.50 -3.61 -3.17
C GLU A 231 22.72 -4.77 -3.78
N ARG A 232 22.40 -4.71 -5.07
CA ARG A 232 21.51 -5.61 -5.83
C ARG A 232 20.04 -5.40 -5.51
N LYS A 233 19.22 -5.68 -6.52
CA LYS A 233 17.77 -5.56 -6.46
C LYS A 233 17.15 -6.25 -5.25
N GLU A 234 17.53 -7.49 -4.97
CA GLU A 234 16.91 -8.28 -3.89
C GLU A 234 17.15 -7.66 -2.51
N GLN A 235 18.31 -7.04 -2.29
CA GLN A 235 18.64 -6.39 -1.02
C GLN A 235 17.94 -5.05 -0.87
N ALA A 236 17.88 -4.26 -1.94
CA ALA A 236 17.10 -3.02 -1.97
C ALA A 236 15.62 -3.30 -1.64
N PHE A 237 15.04 -4.35 -2.23
CA PHE A 237 13.68 -4.80 -1.90
C PHE A 237 13.58 -5.25 -0.45
N ARG A 238 14.48 -6.09 0.07
CA ARG A 238 14.45 -6.54 1.47
C ARG A 238 14.39 -5.38 2.44
N ARG A 239 15.24 -4.37 2.26
CA ARG A 239 15.26 -3.16 3.10
C ARG A 239 13.98 -2.34 2.95
N LEU A 240 13.46 -2.20 1.74
CA LEU A 240 12.15 -1.57 1.52
C LEU A 240 11.06 -2.31 2.30
N GLU A 241 11.03 -3.65 2.26
CA GLU A 241 10.06 -4.45 2.99
C GLU A 241 10.17 -4.27 4.51
N GLU A 242 11.39 -4.23 5.05
CA GLU A 242 11.64 -3.95 6.46
C GLU A 242 11.09 -2.58 6.87
N GLU A 243 11.31 -1.54 6.06
CA GLU A 243 10.77 -0.20 6.34
C GLU A 243 9.25 -0.12 6.19
N ILE A 244 8.66 -0.79 5.18
CA ILE A 244 7.20 -0.94 5.05
C ILE A 244 6.65 -1.57 6.33
N HIS A 245 7.30 -2.63 6.80
CA HIS A 245 6.89 -3.35 7.97
C HIS A 245 6.98 -2.44 9.21
N LYS A 246 8.10 -1.76 9.44
CA LYS A 246 8.28 -0.80 10.56
C LYS A 246 7.19 0.27 10.58
N LEU A 247 6.85 0.88 9.44
CA LEU A 247 5.83 1.93 9.38
C LEU A 247 4.40 1.41 9.62
N ASN A 248 4.05 0.25 9.08
CA ASN A 248 2.71 -0.34 9.31
C ASN A 248 2.53 -0.84 10.75
N LYS A 249 3.66 -1.12 11.40
CA LYS A 249 3.75 -1.59 12.77
C LYS A 249 3.82 -0.44 13.78
N GLY A 250 4.53 0.65 13.53
CA GLY A 250 4.73 1.70 14.54
C GLY A 250 5.73 1.27 15.62
N ILE A 251 6.21 2.25 16.40
CA ILE A 251 7.39 2.10 17.27
C ILE A 251 7.14 1.18 18.50
N ASP A 252 5.88 0.93 18.88
CA ASP A 252 5.49 0.04 20.01
C ASP A 252 5.13 -1.40 19.59
N PHE A 253 5.25 -1.78 18.31
CA PHE A 253 4.71 -3.04 17.81
C PHE A 253 5.53 -4.29 18.15
N GLU A 254 6.84 -4.14 18.38
CA GLU A 254 7.69 -5.29 18.67
C GLU A 254 7.27 -5.97 19.97
N GLN A 255 6.76 -5.22 20.95
CA GLN A 255 6.36 -5.74 22.26
C GLN A 255 5.28 -6.83 22.21
N TYR A 256 4.43 -6.83 21.17
CA TYR A 256 3.31 -7.78 21.06
C TYR A 256 3.29 -8.56 19.73
N THR A 257 4.35 -8.44 18.92
CA THR A 257 4.41 -9.15 17.63
C THR A 257 4.57 -10.66 17.85
N VAL A 258 3.62 -11.46 17.39
CA VAL A 258 3.74 -12.92 17.36
C VAL A 258 3.62 -13.36 15.91
N GLY A 259 4.66 -14.02 15.39
CA GLY A 259 4.73 -14.44 13.99
C GLY A 259 3.58 -15.37 13.62
N LEU A 260 2.99 -15.15 12.44
CA LEU A 260 1.91 -15.99 11.92
C LEU A 260 2.44 -17.37 11.55
N SER A 261 2.10 -18.41 12.33
CA SER A 261 2.39 -19.79 11.96
C SER A 261 1.38 -20.27 10.92
N LEU A 262 1.78 -20.30 9.65
CA LEU A 262 0.93 -20.82 8.57
C LEU A 262 0.58 -22.31 8.76
N ALA A 263 1.42 -23.06 9.49
CA ALA A 263 1.18 -24.46 9.84
C ALA A 263 -0.02 -24.65 10.79
N SER A 264 -0.49 -23.57 11.43
CA SER A 264 -1.67 -23.58 12.31
C SER A 264 -2.99 -23.46 11.55
N PHE A 265 -2.97 -23.27 10.22
CA PHE A 265 -4.18 -23.19 9.40
C PHE A 265 -4.52 -24.52 8.72
N PRO A 266 -5.81 -24.87 8.60
CA PRO A 266 -6.24 -25.97 7.75
C PRO A 266 -5.80 -25.77 6.30
N GLU A 267 -5.34 -26.83 5.64
CA GLU A 267 -4.92 -26.81 4.23
C GLU A 267 -6.10 -26.33 3.34
N ALA A 268 -5.88 -25.27 2.55
CA ALA A 268 -6.93 -24.65 1.76
C ALA A 268 -7.12 -25.38 0.41
N ALA A 269 -8.25 -26.04 0.22
CA ALA A 269 -8.76 -26.36 -1.11
C ALA A 269 -9.13 -25.07 -1.86
N GLN A 270 -9.06 -25.11 -3.19
CA GLN A 270 -9.32 -24.00 -4.13
C GLN A 270 -10.45 -23.06 -3.66
N PHE A 271 -10.10 -21.86 -3.23
CA PHE A 271 -11.05 -20.86 -2.73
C PHE A 271 -11.65 -20.06 -3.90
N VAL A 272 -12.97 -20.09 -4.04
CA VAL A 272 -13.69 -19.24 -5.01
C VAL A 272 -13.83 -17.84 -4.41
N ALA A 273 -13.49 -16.81 -5.19
CA ALA A 273 -13.50 -15.41 -4.75
C ALA A 273 -14.85 -14.98 -4.14
N ARG A 274 -14.79 -14.46 -2.90
CA ARG A 274 -15.93 -13.94 -2.10
C ARG A 274 -15.71 -12.48 -1.73
N GLU A 275 -15.48 -11.65 -2.75
CA GLU A 275 -15.08 -10.26 -2.58
C GLU A 275 -16.10 -9.42 -1.80
N LYS A 276 -17.41 -9.69 -1.99
CA LYS A 276 -18.47 -8.97 -1.28
C LYS A 276 -18.42 -9.27 0.22
N GLU A 277 -18.30 -10.54 0.58
CA GLU A 277 -18.23 -11.00 1.96
C GLU A 277 -16.94 -10.52 2.63
N LEU A 278 -15.78 -10.63 1.95
CA LEU A 278 -14.49 -10.15 2.45
C LEU A 278 -14.49 -8.64 2.68
N SER A 279 -15.05 -7.87 1.74
CA SER A 279 -15.20 -6.42 1.90
C SER A 279 -16.10 -6.08 3.08
N LYS A 280 -17.20 -6.82 3.25
CA LYS A 280 -18.13 -6.60 4.37
C LYS A 280 -17.50 -6.97 5.72
N MET A 281 -16.73 -8.06 5.78
CA MET A 281 -15.94 -8.40 6.97
C MET A 281 -14.98 -7.28 7.33
N HIS A 282 -14.28 -6.73 6.34
CA HIS A 282 -13.32 -5.63 6.57
C HIS A 282 -14.01 -4.39 7.13
N GLU A 283 -15.14 -3.99 6.52
CA GLU A 283 -15.97 -2.88 6.98
C GLU A 283 -16.42 -3.10 8.43
N LEU A 284 -16.99 -4.26 8.76
CA LEU A 284 -17.52 -4.55 10.10
C LEU A 284 -16.43 -4.56 11.19
N LEU A 285 -15.23 -5.04 10.86
CA LEU A 285 -14.10 -5.06 11.80
C LEU A 285 -13.44 -3.69 12.01
N HIS A 286 -13.65 -2.70 11.12
CA HIS A 286 -12.97 -1.40 11.14
C HIS A 286 -13.89 -0.16 11.26
N SER A 287 -15.19 -0.29 10.99
CA SER A 287 -16.13 0.85 10.93
C SER A 287 -16.54 1.41 12.29
N HIS A 288 -16.26 0.71 13.38
CA HIS A 288 -16.70 1.11 14.70
C HIS A 288 -15.52 1.72 15.48
N GLY A 289 -15.66 3.01 15.81
CA GLY A 289 -14.74 3.70 16.71
C GLY A 289 -14.69 3.01 18.08
N ARG A 290 -13.68 3.39 18.89
CA ARG A 290 -13.17 2.82 20.17
C ARG A 290 -14.18 2.39 21.27
N SER A 291 -15.49 2.31 21.03
CA SER A 291 -16.55 2.11 22.03
C SER A 291 -17.19 0.71 22.05
N SER A 292 -16.80 -0.22 21.17
CA SER A 292 -17.25 -1.62 21.21
C SER A 292 -16.28 -2.56 20.50
N ARG A 293 -16.11 -3.80 21.01
CA ARG A 293 -15.27 -4.83 20.37
C ARG A 293 -15.64 -5.08 18.91
N SER A 294 -14.64 -5.04 18.03
CA SER A 294 -14.76 -5.43 16.62
C SER A 294 -14.89 -6.95 16.47
N SER A 295 -16.12 -7.47 16.45
CA SER A 295 -16.38 -8.89 16.24
C SER A 295 -17.31 -9.18 15.07
N VAL A 296 -16.97 -10.18 14.26
CA VAL A 296 -17.78 -10.69 13.15
C VAL A 296 -18.06 -12.18 13.34
N VAL A 297 -19.33 -12.57 13.16
CA VAL A 297 -19.81 -13.95 13.23
C VAL A 297 -20.19 -14.42 11.84
N LEU A 298 -19.37 -15.29 11.25
CA LEU A 298 -19.65 -15.98 10.01
C LEU A 298 -20.52 -17.20 10.31
N HIS A 299 -21.79 -17.16 9.89
CA HIS A 299 -22.71 -18.29 10.11
C HIS A 299 -23.31 -18.82 8.81
N GLY A 300 -23.58 -20.13 8.75
CA GLY A 300 -24.13 -20.79 7.57
C GLY A 300 -23.92 -22.31 7.59
N LEU A 301 -24.40 -23.02 6.57
CA LEU A 301 -24.35 -24.48 6.50
C LEU A 301 -22.92 -25.06 6.65
N GLY A 302 -22.82 -26.32 7.07
CA GLY A 302 -21.56 -27.06 7.10
C GLY A 302 -20.93 -27.15 5.70
N GLY A 303 -19.60 -27.06 5.59
CA GLY A 303 -18.90 -27.14 4.31
C GLY A 303 -19.02 -25.92 3.39
N ILE A 304 -19.73 -24.86 3.80
CA ILE A 304 -19.99 -23.69 2.94
C ILE A 304 -18.77 -22.75 2.74
N GLY A 305 -17.60 -23.09 3.29
CA GLY A 305 -16.37 -22.30 3.12
C GLY A 305 -16.17 -21.15 4.11
N LYS A 306 -16.80 -21.16 5.29
CA LYS A 306 -16.61 -20.11 6.33
C LYS A 306 -15.16 -20.04 6.82
N THR A 307 -14.58 -21.21 7.09
CA THR A 307 -13.19 -21.37 7.52
C THR A 307 -12.22 -20.80 6.47
N GLN A 308 -12.42 -21.15 5.20
CA GLN A 308 -11.60 -20.64 4.10
C GLN A 308 -11.77 -19.12 3.90
N LEU A 309 -12.98 -18.59 4.12
CA LEU A 309 -13.24 -17.15 4.08
C LEU A 309 -12.47 -16.40 5.19
N ALA A 310 -12.42 -16.97 6.40
CA ALA A 310 -11.62 -16.42 7.49
C ALA A 310 -10.11 -16.45 7.19
N ILE A 311 -9.61 -17.57 6.62
CA ILE A 311 -8.20 -17.70 6.19
C ILE A 311 -7.86 -16.66 5.13
N GLU A 312 -8.68 -16.50 4.08
CA GLU A 312 -8.45 -15.52 3.02
C GLU A 312 -8.43 -14.09 3.58
N TYR A 313 -9.33 -13.77 4.53
CA TYR A 313 -9.31 -12.49 5.23
C TYR A 313 -7.98 -12.26 5.97
N ILE A 314 -7.50 -13.27 6.72
CA ILE A 314 -6.21 -13.22 7.40
C ILE A 314 -5.10 -12.95 6.39
N MET A 315 -5.02 -13.71 5.28
CA MET A 315 -3.94 -13.54 4.30
C MET A 315 -3.91 -12.13 3.68
N ARG A 316 -5.08 -11.51 3.48
CA ARG A 316 -5.18 -10.14 2.95
C ARG A 316 -4.83 -9.04 3.96
N HIS A 317 -5.01 -9.32 5.24
CA HIS A 317 -4.93 -8.30 6.30
C HIS A 317 -3.97 -8.64 7.44
N LYS A 318 -3.14 -9.68 7.31
CA LYS A 318 -2.22 -10.15 8.35
C LYS A 318 -1.28 -9.05 8.84
N GLU A 319 -0.79 -8.21 7.93
CA GLU A 319 0.11 -7.10 8.22
C GLU A 319 -0.52 -6.00 9.09
N LYS A 320 -1.85 -5.99 9.26
CA LYS A 320 -2.54 -5.03 10.12
C LYS A 320 -2.53 -5.44 11.60
N HIS A 321 -2.13 -6.67 11.92
CA HIS A 321 -2.23 -7.23 13.26
C HIS A 321 -0.85 -7.53 13.85
N THR A 322 -0.69 -7.33 15.16
CA THR A 322 0.52 -7.72 15.93
C THR A 322 0.60 -9.22 16.12
N ALA A 323 -0.54 -9.84 16.39
CA ALA A 323 -0.66 -11.26 16.65
C ALA A 323 -1.98 -11.78 16.07
N ILE A 324 -1.95 -12.99 15.54
CA ILE A 324 -3.14 -13.65 14.98
C ILE A 324 -3.19 -15.05 15.53
N PHE A 325 -4.28 -15.39 16.21
CA PHE A 325 -4.45 -16.67 16.88
C PHE A 325 -5.67 -17.40 16.33
N TRP A 326 -5.46 -18.67 15.98
CA TRP A 326 -6.51 -19.58 15.53
C TRP A 326 -6.88 -20.53 16.65
N LEU A 327 -8.18 -20.62 16.96
CA LEU A 327 -8.71 -21.41 18.06
C LEU A 327 -9.76 -22.39 17.56
N ASN A 328 -9.68 -23.63 18.02
CA ASN A 328 -10.72 -24.63 17.80
C ASN A 328 -11.79 -24.52 18.90
N ALA A 329 -12.95 -23.99 18.55
CA ALA A 329 -14.06 -23.74 19.47
C ALA A 329 -15.15 -24.83 19.44
N ASN A 330 -14.81 -26.04 18.97
CA ASN A 330 -15.73 -27.18 18.86
C ASN A 330 -16.21 -27.71 20.23
N ASP A 331 -15.32 -27.75 21.21
CA ASP A 331 -15.56 -28.19 22.59
C ASP A 331 -14.60 -27.48 23.57
N GLU A 332 -14.86 -27.61 24.88
CA GLU A 332 -14.15 -26.84 25.91
C GLU A 332 -12.67 -27.25 26.03
N ASP A 333 -12.36 -28.52 25.82
CA ASP A 333 -11.00 -29.07 25.92
C ASP A 333 -10.16 -28.65 24.71
N SER A 334 -10.71 -28.76 23.50
CA SER A 334 -10.10 -28.24 22.26
C SER A 334 -9.76 -26.75 22.36
N LEU A 335 -10.64 -25.98 23.01
CA LEU A 335 -10.43 -24.55 23.20
C LEU A 335 -9.32 -24.28 24.22
N ARG A 336 -9.30 -24.98 25.36
CA ARG A 336 -8.21 -24.90 26.35
C ARG A 336 -6.85 -25.27 25.74
N LEU A 337 -6.79 -26.32 24.92
CA LEU A 337 -5.57 -26.70 24.20
C LEU A 337 -5.13 -25.61 23.22
N SER A 338 -6.07 -24.98 22.49
CA SER A 338 -5.74 -23.83 21.63
C SER A 338 -5.11 -22.68 22.42
N PHE A 339 -5.56 -22.42 23.65
CA PHE A 339 -4.96 -21.41 24.53
C PHE A 339 -3.54 -21.77 25.00
N ARG A 340 -3.26 -23.06 25.22
CA ARG A 340 -1.89 -23.56 25.48
C ARG A 340 -0.98 -23.31 24.29
N ASP A 341 -1.46 -23.59 23.07
CA ASP A 341 -0.68 -23.33 21.85
C ASP A 341 -0.40 -21.82 21.69
N ILE A 342 -1.37 -20.96 21.99
CA ILE A 342 -1.18 -19.50 21.99
C ILE A 342 -0.12 -19.09 23.01
N ALA A 343 -0.19 -19.62 24.24
CA ALA A 343 0.79 -19.31 25.28
C ALA A 343 2.22 -19.69 24.84
N GLN A 344 2.39 -20.86 24.22
CA GLN A 344 3.66 -21.29 23.65
C GLN A 344 4.15 -20.35 22.54
N GLN A 345 3.27 -19.94 21.62
CA GLN A 345 3.61 -19.00 20.55
C GLN A 345 4.05 -17.64 21.10
N ILE A 346 3.36 -17.13 22.12
CA ILE A 346 3.73 -15.87 22.79
C ILE A 346 5.10 -16.03 23.46
N LEU A 347 5.33 -17.09 24.24
CA LEU A 347 6.60 -17.31 24.93
C LEU A 347 7.78 -17.53 23.98
N MET A 348 7.54 -18.11 22.80
CA MET A 348 8.56 -18.29 21.78
C MET A 348 9.09 -16.96 21.23
N HIS A 349 8.21 -15.97 21.06
CA HIS A 349 8.57 -14.64 20.54
C HIS A 349 8.93 -13.65 21.67
N HIS A 350 8.29 -13.81 22.83
CA HIS A 350 8.43 -12.96 24.01
C HIS A 350 8.71 -13.80 25.26
N PRO A 351 9.93 -14.36 25.42
CA PRO A 351 10.28 -15.19 26.58
C PRO A 351 10.10 -14.46 27.92
N SER A 352 10.16 -13.12 27.90
CA SER A 352 10.00 -12.24 29.06
C SER A 352 8.57 -11.74 29.28
N ALA A 353 7.56 -12.32 28.61
CA ALA A 353 6.15 -11.99 28.84
C ALA A 353 5.70 -12.43 30.24
N GLY A 354 5.94 -11.58 31.25
CA GLY A 354 5.89 -11.94 32.67
C GLY A 354 4.59 -12.58 33.18
N VAL A 355 3.45 -12.33 32.52
CA VAL A 355 2.16 -12.98 32.84
C VAL A 355 2.09 -14.45 32.46
N LEU A 356 2.96 -14.93 31.56
CA LEU A 356 3.01 -16.30 31.06
C LEU A 356 4.23 -17.09 31.58
N CYS A 357 5.31 -16.43 32.01
CA CYS A 357 6.57 -17.09 32.37
C CYS A 357 6.47 -18.10 33.53
N ASN A 358 5.48 -17.97 34.42
CA ASN A 358 5.34 -18.79 35.63
C ASN A 358 4.13 -19.73 35.59
N VAL A 359 3.45 -19.85 34.44
CA VAL A 359 2.26 -20.70 34.32
C VAL A 359 2.66 -22.12 33.96
N ASP A 360 2.11 -23.11 34.66
CA ASP A 360 2.21 -24.51 34.27
C ASP A 360 1.33 -24.77 33.03
N LEU A 361 1.97 -24.78 31.86
CA LEU A 361 1.30 -24.94 30.57
C LEU A 361 0.61 -26.31 30.40
N ASP A 362 1.02 -27.32 31.17
CA ASP A 362 0.56 -28.69 31.01
C ASP A 362 -0.38 -29.12 32.16
N GLY A 363 -0.20 -28.56 33.36
CA GLY A 363 -0.97 -28.88 34.55
C GLY A 363 -2.13 -27.94 34.90
N ASP A 364 -2.11 -26.66 34.49
CA ASP A 364 -3.18 -25.68 34.79
C ASP A 364 -3.66 -24.93 33.53
N LEU A 365 -4.41 -25.62 32.67
CA LEU A 365 -4.98 -25.03 31.46
C LEU A 365 -5.91 -23.83 31.73
N ASP A 366 -6.62 -23.80 32.86
CA ASP A 366 -7.45 -22.65 33.21
C ASP A 366 -6.58 -21.44 33.59
N GLY A 367 -5.44 -21.67 34.25
CA GLY A 367 -4.38 -20.67 34.46
C GLY A 367 -3.79 -20.13 33.17
N VAL A 368 -3.54 -21.01 32.20
CA VAL A 368 -3.09 -20.63 30.85
C VAL A 368 -4.10 -19.69 30.19
N VAL A 369 -5.39 -20.04 30.19
CA VAL A 369 -6.46 -19.20 29.62
C VAL A 369 -6.46 -17.81 30.28
N ARG A 370 -6.37 -17.74 31.62
CA ARG A 370 -6.30 -16.46 32.35
C ARG A 370 -5.09 -15.63 31.96
N ALA A 371 -3.91 -16.25 31.84
CA ALA A 371 -2.67 -15.56 31.52
C ALA A 371 -2.67 -14.99 30.09
N VAL A 372 -3.09 -15.78 29.10
CA VAL A 372 -3.24 -15.32 27.71
C VAL A 372 -4.24 -14.18 27.62
N LYS A 373 -5.40 -14.29 28.27
CA LYS A 373 -6.38 -13.19 28.31
C LYS A 373 -5.80 -11.93 28.94
N THR A 374 -5.00 -12.06 30.01
CA THR A 374 -4.33 -10.93 30.66
C THR A 374 -3.35 -10.25 29.69
N TRP A 375 -2.57 -11.03 28.93
CA TRP A 375 -1.66 -10.51 27.91
C TRP A 375 -2.40 -9.76 26.80
N LEU A 376 -3.53 -10.29 26.32
CA LEU A 376 -4.40 -9.65 25.33
C LEU A 376 -5.08 -8.37 25.85
N ASN A 377 -5.26 -8.27 27.16
CA ASN A 377 -5.90 -7.14 27.84
C ASN A 377 -4.93 -5.98 28.16
N PHE A 378 -3.64 -6.12 27.90
CA PHE A 378 -2.71 -5.00 28.09
C PHE A 378 -3.14 -3.79 27.27
N LYS A 379 -3.09 -2.59 27.89
CA LYS A 379 -3.63 -1.35 27.30
C LYS A 379 -3.02 -1.02 25.94
N ASP A 380 -1.75 -1.35 25.76
CA ASP A 380 -0.99 -1.07 24.55
C ASP A 380 -1.08 -2.21 23.52
N ASN A 381 -1.64 -3.38 23.91
CA ASN A 381 -1.85 -4.53 23.04
C ASN A 381 -3.20 -4.44 22.30
N THR A 382 -3.24 -3.59 21.27
CA THR A 382 -4.51 -3.18 20.65
C THR A 382 -4.84 -3.83 19.30
N ARG A 383 -3.88 -4.57 18.72
CA ARG A 383 -3.92 -4.99 17.31
C ARG A 383 -3.84 -6.50 17.10
N TRP A 384 -4.28 -7.30 18.06
CA TRP A 384 -4.40 -8.75 17.90
C TRP A 384 -5.69 -9.15 17.16
N LEU A 385 -5.70 -10.32 16.52
CA LEU A 385 -6.87 -10.95 15.90
C LEU A 385 -7.05 -12.38 16.43
N MET A 386 -8.24 -12.70 16.94
CA MET A 386 -8.58 -14.06 17.37
C MET A 386 -9.65 -14.66 16.45
N ILE A 387 -9.43 -15.90 16.01
CA ILE A 387 -10.38 -16.65 15.19
C ILE A 387 -10.87 -17.86 15.98
N TYR A 388 -12.15 -17.85 16.36
CA TYR A 388 -12.81 -19.00 16.98
C TYR A 388 -13.52 -19.80 15.88
N ASP A 389 -12.87 -20.85 15.39
CA ASP A 389 -13.38 -21.69 14.32
C ASP A 389 -14.21 -22.86 14.88
N ASN A 390 -15.26 -23.27 14.15
CA ASN A 390 -16.16 -24.38 14.51
C ASN A 390 -16.92 -24.20 15.83
N TYR A 391 -17.39 -22.99 16.14
CA TYR A 391 -18.24 -22.73 17.31
C TYR A 391 -19.69 -23.19 17.09
N ASP A 392 -19.90 -24.49 16.87
CA ASP A 392 -21.19 -25.04 16.42
C ASP A 392 -22.16 -25.37 17.57
N ASN A 393 -21.66 -25.55 18.80
CA ASN A 393 -22.44 -25.96 19.98
C ASN A 393 -22.48 -24.88 21.08
N PRO A 394 -23.12 -23.72 20.86
CA PRO A 394 -23.17 -22.65 21.84
C PRO A 394 -24.04 -23.02 23.06
N ARG A 395 -23.62 -22.60 24.26
CA ARG A 395 -24.43 -22.75 25.48
C ARG A 395 -25.75 -22.00 25.38
N THR A 396 -26.84 -22.76 25.27
CA THR A 396 -28.22 -22.28 25.38
C THR A 396 -28.78 -22.62 26.78
N ALA A 397 -29.82 -21.91 27.21
CA ALA A 397 -30.37 -22.04 28.57
C ALA A 397 -30.86 -23.46 28.95
N ASN A 398 -31.03 -24.36 27.98
CA ASN A 398 -31.74 -25.64 28.15
C ASN A 398 -30.90 -26.92 27.94
N HIS A 399 -29.57 -26.83 27.72
CA HIS A 399 -28.74 -28.03 27.52
C HIS A 399 -27.43 -27.97 28.32
N ALA A 400 -27.21 -29.00 29.14
CA ALA A 400 -26.01 -29.21 29.96
C ALA A 400 -25.21 -30.43 29.47
N ASP A 401 -25.03 -30.55 28.15
CA ASP A 401 -24.11 -31.53 27.58
C ASP A 401 -22.65 -31.06 27.70
N ARG A 402 -21.71 -31.98 27.88
CA ARG A 402 -20.26 -31.67 27.97
C ARG A 402 -19.69 -31.11 26.67
N SER A 403 -20.39 -31.28 25.54
CA SER A 403 -20.05 -30.71 24.24
C SER A 403 -20.34 -29.20 24.12
N VAL A 404 -20.95 -28.60 25.14
CA VAL A 404 -21.45 -27.22 25.10
C VAL A 404 -20.37 -26.22 25.51
N VAL A 405 -20.04 -25.30 24.60
CA VAL A 405 -19.00 -24.28 24.85
C VAL A 405 -19.61 -22.90 25.04
N ASP A 406 -19.14 -22.17 26.04
CA ASP A 406 -19.43 -20.75 26.22
C ASP A 406 -18.19 -19.91 25.92
N VAL A 407 -17.99 -19.58 24.64
CA VAL A 407 -16.84 -18.80 24.15
C VAL A 407 -16.71 -17.45 24.86
N ARG A 408 -17.80 -16.90 25.44
CA ARG A 408 -17.75 -15.67 26.26
C ARG A 408 -16.74 -15.76 27.40
N ARG A 409 -16.52 -16.94 27.97
CA ARG A 409 -15.52 -17.16 29.04
C ARG A 409 -14.08 -17.03 28.53
N TYR A 410 -13.88 -17.29 27.25
CA TYR A 410 -12.59 -17.31 26.57
C TYR A 410 -12.30 -16.03 25.80
N LEU A 411 -13.27 -15.13 25.64
CA LEU A 411 -13.02 -13.82 25.06
C LEU A 411 -12.22 -12.95 26.03
N PRO A 412 -11.25 -12.15 25.56
CA PRO A 412 -10.62 -11.09 26.35
C PRO A 412 -11.66 -10.14 26.94
N GLU A 413 -11.29 -9.36 27.95
CA GLU A 413 -12.19 -8.38 28.56
C GLU A 413 -12.09 -7.03 27.85
N SER A 414 -10.91 -6.74 27.28
CA SER A 414 -10.65 -5.57 26.46
C SER A 414 -11.52 -5.54 25.19
N ASP A 415 -11.96 -4.34 24.81
CA ASP A 415 -12.62 -4.08 23.52
C ASP A 415 -11.62 -3.80 22.40
N GLN A 416 -10.33 -3.81 22.72
CA GLN A 416 -9.25 -3.70 21.74
C GLN A 416 -9.13 -5.00 20.92
N GLY A 417 -8.44 -4.95 19.78
CA GLY A 417 -8.27 -6.10 18.89
C GLY A 417 -9.52 -6.44 18.09
N SER A 418 -9.49 -7.60 17.44
CA SER A 418 -10.57 -8.07 16.55
C SER A 418 -10.85 -9.55 16.74
N VAL A 419 -12.11 -9.94 16.54
CA VAL A 419 -12.56 -11.33 16.71
C VAL A 419 -13.36 -11.78 15.50
N ILE A 420 -13.02 -12.95 14.95
CA ILE A 420 -13.82 -13.65 13.94
C ILE A 420 -14.31 -14.96 14.56
N ILE A 421 -15.59 -15.27 14.37
CA ILE A 421 -16.20 -16.52 14.83
C ILE A 421 -16.80 -17.22 13.62
N THR A 422 -16.51 -18.51 13.43
CA THR A 422 -17.21 -19.34 12.43
C THR A 422 -18.15 -20.31 13.13
N THR A 423 -19.37 -20.46 12.62
CA THR A 423 -20.39 -21.33 13.24
C THR A 423 -21.46 -21.79 12.24
N ARG A 424 -22.11 -22.92 12.53
CA ARG A 424 -23.36 -23.37 11.88
C ARG A 424 -24.60 -22.78 12.53
N SER A 425 -24.48 -22.28 13.76
CA SER A 425 -25.60 -21.76 14.53
C SER A 425 -25.92 -20.31 14.18
N ALA A 426 -27.16 -20.05 13.77
CA ALA A 426 -27.66 -18.69 13.53
C ALA A 426 -27.91 -17.90 14.84
N ASN A 427 -27.84 -18.57 15.99
CA ASN A 427 -28.17 -18.01 17.30
C ASN A 427 -26.98 -17.38 18.02
N VAL A 428 -25.77 -17.43 17.44
CA VAL A 428 -24.58 -16.79 18.02
C VAL A 428 -24.64 -15.29 17.77
N THR A 429 -24.73 -14.50 18.84
CA THR A 429 -24.88 -13.03 18.79
C THR A 429 -23.66 -12.27 19.34
N LEU A 430 -22.50 -12.92 19.39
CA LEU A 430 -21.25 -12.37 19.94
C LEU A 430 -20.54 -11.35 19.03
N GLY A 431 -21.24 -10.79 18.04
CA GLY A 431 -20.69 -9.85 17.06
C GLY A 431 -21.66 -9.61 15.90
N TRP A 432 -21.19 -8.88 14.89
CA TRP A 432 -21.94 -8.64 13.65
C TRP A 432 -22.10 -9.92 12.86
N ARG A 433 -23.33 -10.33 12.63
CA ARG A 433 -23.65 -11.58 11.93
C ARG A 433 -23.58 -11.41 10.43
N LEU A 434 -22.78 -12.23 9.76
CA LEU A 434 -22.69 -12.33 8.31
C LEU A 434 -23.15 -13.73 7.88
N HIS A 435 -24.30 -13.80 7.24
CA HIS A 435 -24.86 -15.05 6.73
C HIS A 435 -24.18 -15.46 5.43
N ILE A 436 -23.55 -16.63 5.43
CA ILE A 436 -22.81 -17.16 4.30
C ILE A 436 -23.69 -18.12 3.50
N LEU A 437 -23.96 -17.75 2.25
CA LEU A 437 -24.83 -18.48 1.34
C LEU A 437 -24.05 -19.34 0.34
N MET A 438 -24.73 -20.34 -0.24
CA MET A 438 -24.21 -21.09 -1.40
C MET A 438 -24.01 -20.13 -2.56
N GLN A 439 -22.81 -20.15 -3.15
CA GLN A 439 -22.62 -19.52 -4.46
C GLN A 439 -23.35 -20.39 -5.48
N LYS A 440 -24.33 -19.81 -6.17
CA LYS A 440 -24.89 -20.45 -7.37
C LYS A 440 -23.75 -20.52 -8.38
N HIS A 441 -23.33 -21.72 -8.76
CA HIS A 441 -22.49 -21.87 -9.95
C HIS A 441 -23.25 -21.23 -11.11
N LEU A 442 -22.71 -20.14 -11.65
CA LEU A 442 -23.00 -19.75 -13.02
C LEU A 442 -22.37 -20.85 -13.87
N SER A 443 -23.23 -21.79 -14.28
CA SER A 443 -22.93 -22.83 -15.25
C SER A 443 -22.58 -22.22 -16.60
#